data_AF-A0A969PAF7-F1
#
_entry.id   AF-A0A969PAF7-F1
#
_cell.length_a   1.000
_cell.length_b   1.000
_cell.length_c   1.000
_cell.angle_alpha   90.00
_cell.angle_beta   90.00
_cell.angle_gamma   90.00
#
_symmetry.space_group_name_H-M   'P 1'
#
loop_
_entity.id
_entity.type
_entity.pdbx_description
1 polymer ?
#
loop_
_entity_poly.entity_id
_entity_poly.type
_entity_poly.pdbx_seq_one_letter_code
_entity_poly.pdbx_strand_id
1 'polypeptide(L)'
;MQLQLECNHAPFQQQLCLICNQLFEMTEAKILVCNDQGKHYGEVCPKCLEKGFDWLSDRFDLLNQSKRKVAQRQTRSLEIPVGA
;
A
#
# COMPACT_ATOMS: atom_id res chain seq x y z
N MET A 1 9.45 -5.50 -0.17
CA MET A 1 8.02 -5.80 0.05
C MET A 1 7.89 -7.29 0.37
N GLN A 2 6.98 -7.68 1.25
CA GLN A 2 6.61 -9.08 1.49
C GLN A 2 5.08 -9.24 1.43
N LEU A 3 4.60 -10.46 1.15
CA LEU A 3 3.19 -10.83 1.21
C LEU A 3 2.95 -11.77 2.39
N GLN A 4 1.94 -11.47 3.20
CA GLN A 4 1.49 -12.30 4.32
C GLN A 4 0.05 -12.74 4.09
N LEU A 5 -0.24 -14.01 4.38
CA LEU A 5 -1.59 -14.56 4.33
C LEU A 5 -2.16 -14.64 5.74
N GLU A 6 -3.36 -14.10 5.93
CA GLU A 6 -4.11 -14.21 7.17
C GLU A 6 -5.50 -14.76 6.89
N CYS A 7 -5.99 -15.65 7.75
CA CYS A 7 -7.37 -16.09 7.73
C CYS A 7 -8.25 -15.01 8.35
N ASN A 8 -9.35 -14.68 7.67
CA ASN A 8 -10.30 -13.69 8.12
C ASN A 8 -11.31 -14.30 9.08
N HIS A 9 -11.41 -13.72 10.28
CA HIS A 9 -12.47 -14.06 11.23
C HIS A 9 -13.80 -13.37 10.91
N ALA A 10 -13.80 -12.38 10.00
CA ALA A 10 -14.98 -11.65 9.53
C ALA A 10 -14.97 -11.54 7.99
N PRO A 11 -15.29 -12.63 7.27
CA PRO A 11 -15.37 -12.62 5.81
C PRO A 11 -16.50 -11.71 5.30
N PHE A 12 -16.48 -11.40 3.99
CA PHE A 12 -17.51 -10.65 3.27
C PHE A 12 -17.60 -9.14 3.58
N GLN A 13 -16.56 -8.56 4.17
CA GLN A 13 -16.45 -7.12 4.33
C GLN A 13 -15.85 -6.45 3.10
N GLN A 14 -16.34 -5.25 2.77
CA GLN A 14 -15.72 -4.43 1.72
C GLN A 14 -14.41 -3.83 2.22
N GLN A 15 -13.36 -3.98 1.43
CA GLN A 15 -12.05 -3.42 1.69
C GLN A 15 -11.48 -2.72 0.46
N LEU A 16 -10.58 -1.78 0.70
CA LEU A 16 -9.91 -1.03 -0.35
C LEU A 16 -8.59 -1.71 -0.71
N CYS A 17 -8.40 -2.03 -1.98
CA CYS A 17 -7.14 -2.60 -2.44
C CYS A 17 -6.03 -1.55 -2.41
N LEU A 18 -4.91 -1.86 -1.75
CA LEU A 18 -3.72 -1.02 -1.67
C LEU A 18 -3.13 -0.67 -3.05
N ILE A 19 -3.30 -1.55 -4.03
CA ILE A 19 -2.61 -1.48 -5.33
C ILE A 19 -3.42 -0.75 -6.39
N CYS A 20 -4.72 -1.04 -6.48
CA CYS A 20 -5.61 -0.45 -7.49
C CYS A 20 -6.64 0.53 -6.92
N ASN A 21 -6.72 0.66 -5.59
CA ASN A 21 -7.66 1.54 -4.89
C ASN A 21 -9.13 1.26 -5.24
N GLN A 22 -9.44 0.04 -5.67
CA GLN A 22 -10.81 -0.44 -5.88
C GLN A 22 -11.31 -1.16 -4.65
N LEU A 23 -12.60 -1.00 -4.36
CA LEU A 23 -13.29 -1.80 -3.36
C LEU A 23 -13.38 -3.24 -3.85
N PHE A 24 -13.10 -4.17 -2.96
CA PHE A 24 -13.28 -5.59 -3.18
C PHE A 24 -13.86 -6.23 -1.92
N GLU A 25 -14.56 -7.35 -2.10
CA GLU A 25 -15.10 -8.12 -1.00
C GLU A 25 -14.01 -9.07 -0.48
N MET A 26 -13.75 -9.04 0.83
CA MET A 26 -12.82 -9.95 1.46
C MET A 26 -13.36 -11.38 1.47
N THR A 27 -12.52 -12.31 1.05
CA THR A 27 -12.74 -13.76 1.16
C THR A 27 -12.35 -14.29 2.55
N GLU A 28 -12.42 -15.60 2.75
CA GLU A 28 -12.02 -16.28 4.00
C GLU A 28 -10.55 -16.10 4.38
N ALA A 29 -9.70 -15.72 3.42
CA ALA A 29 -8.33 -15.30 3.67
C ALA A 29 -8.07 -13.95 2.99
N LYS A 30 -7.12 -13.19 3.54
CA LYS A 30 -6.60 -11.95 2.98
C LYS A 30 -5.11 -12.03 2.77
N ILE A 31 -4.65 -11.29 1.76
CA ILE A 31 -3.24 -11.06 1.50
C ILE A 31 -2.89 -9.63 1.90
N LEU A 32 -1.95 -9.51 2.83
CA LEU A 32 -1.41 -8.26 3.34
C LEU A 32 -0.06 -7.98 2.71
N VAL A 33 0.16 -6.71 2.36
CA VAL A 33 1.48 -6.21 1.99
C VAL A 33 2.17 -5.69 3.23
N CYS A 34 3.34 -6.25 3.53
CA CYS A 34 4.13 -5.92 4.72
C CYS A 34 5.55 -5.48 4.34
N ASN A 35 6.20 -4.73 5.24
CA ASN A 35 7.65 -4.57 5.18
C ASN A 35 8.35 -5.76 5.85
N ASP A 36 9.66 -5.76 5.74
CA ASP A 36 10.62 -6.67 6.37
C ASP A 36 10.59 -6.68 7.91
N GLN A 37 9.96 -5.68 8.53
CA GLN A 37 9.74 -5.60 9.98
C GLN A 37 8.32 -6.03 10.40
N GLY A 38 7.50 -6.52 9.46
CA GLY A 38 6.12 -6.91 9.74
C GLY A 38 5.13 -5.74 9.84
N LYS A 39 5.50 -4.52 9.45
CA LYS A 39 4.58 -3.39 9.37
C LYS A 39 3.65 -3.55 8.17
N HIS A 40 2.34 -3.54 8.44
CA HIS A 40 1.30 -3.69 7.42
C HIS A 40 1.07 -2.37 6.66
N TYR A 41 1.01 -2.45 5.34
CA TYR A 41 0.66 -1.33 4.47
C TYR A 41 -0.80 -1.36 4.01
N GLY A 42 -1.38 -2.55 3.87
CA GLY A 42 -2.75 -2.74 3.42
C GLY A 42 -2.96 -4.08 2.72
N GLU A 43 -4.17 -4.28 2.21
CA GLU A 43 -4.63 -5.53 1.61
C GLU A 43 -4.63 -5.48 0.07
N VAL A 44 -4.51 -6.64 -0.58
CA VAL A 44 -4.49 -6.77 -2.04
C VAL A 44 -5.69 -7.57 -2.51
N CYS A 45 -6.42 -7.05 -3.51
CA CYS A 45 -7.54 -7.76 -4.10
C CYS A 45 -7.10 -8.94 -4.98
N PRO A 46 -7.96 -9.96 -5.17
CA PRO A 46 -7.64 -11.14 -5.99
C PRO A 46 -7.18 -10.79 -7.41
N LYS A 47 -7.82 -9.81 -8.07
CA LYS A 47 -7.46 -9.37 -9.43
C LYS A 47 -6.04 -8.81 -9.53
N CYS A 48 -5.54 -8.18 -8.47
CA CYS A 48 -4.16 -7.70 -8.42
C CYS A 48 -3.20 -8.85 -8.09
N LEU A 49 -3.64 -9.81 -7.27
CA LEU A 49 -2.86 -11.00 -6.92
C LEU A 49 -2.61 -11.92 -8.13
N GLU A 50 -3.61 -12.10 -9.00
CA GLU A 50 -3.53 -12.88 -10.24
C GLU A 50 -2.43 -12.42 -11.21
N LYS A 51 -1.98 -11.15 -11.10
CA LYS A 51 -0.91 -10.60 -11.93
C LYS A 51 0.49 -11.05 -11.49
N GLY A 52 0.61 -11.67 -10.33
CA GLY A 52 1.86 -12.18 -9.81
C GLY A 52 2.63 -11.19 -8.94
N PHE A 53 3.57 -11.74 -8.16
CA PHE A 53 4.35 -11.01 -7.16
C PHE A 53 5.25 -9.93 -7.76
N ASP A 54 5.89 -10.20 -8.90
CA ASP A 54 6.81 -9.24 -9.54
C ASP A 54 6.04 -7.98 -9.97
N TRP A 55 4.90 -8.16 -10.64
CA TRP A 55 4.03 -7.05 -11.03
C TRP A 55 3.52 -6.25 -9.81
N LEU A 56 3.16 -6.94 -8.73
CA LEU A 56 2.73 -6.31 -7.48
C LEU A 56 3.86 -5.47 -6.87
N SER A 57 5.08 -6.01 -6.85
CA SER A 57 6.27 -5.35 -6.31
C SER A 57 6.57 -4.07 -7.09
N ASP A 58 6.63 -4.16 -8.42
CA ASP A 58 6.85 -3.01 -9.29
C ASP A 58 5.77 -1.93 -9.09
N ARG A 59 4.51 -2.36 -9.02
CA ARG A 59 3.39 -1.45 -8.84
C ARG A 59 3.43 -0.77 -7.46
N PHE A 60 3.76 -1.51 -6.41
CA PHE A 60 3.91 -0.98 -5.06
C PHE A 60 5.05 0.03 -4.96
N ASP A 61 6.18 -0.24 -5.59
CA ASP A 61 7.33 0.67 -5.61
C ASP A 61 7.00 1.98 -6.34
N LEU A 62 6.28 1.93 -7.47
CA LEU A 62 5.79 3.13 -8.17
C LEU A 62 4.86 3.98 -7.30
N LEU A 63 3.98 3.35 -6.52
CA LEU A 63 3.08 4.04 -5.58
C LEU A 63 3.85 4.69 -4.43
N ASN A 64 4.96 4.10 -3.98
CA ASN A 64 5.76 4.67 -2.90
C ASN A 64 6.71 5.77 -3.37
N GLN A 65 7.23 5.67 -4.60
CA GLN A 65 8.06 6.71 -5.21
C GLN A 65 7.27 8.01 -5.46
N SER A 66 6.00 7.90 -5.85
CA SER A 66 5.13 9.06 -6.05
C SER A 66 4.84 9.82 -4.74
N LYS A 67 4.77 9.13 -3.59
CA LYS A 67 4.64 9.76 -2.27
C LYS A 67 5.89 10.57 -1.85
N ARG A 68 7.10 10.13 -2.23
CA ARG A 68 8.35 10.83 -1.92
C ARG A 68 8.45 12.19 -2.63
N LYS A 69 7.93 12.30 -3.86
CA LYS A 69 7.95 13.56 -4.63
C LYS A 69 7.02 14.64 -4.06
N VAL A 70 5.92 14.23 -3.41
CA VAL A 70 5.00 15.18 -2.75
C VAL A 70 5.60 15.71 -1.45
N ALA A 71 6.21 14.84 -0.64
CA ALA A 71 6.89 15.26 0.60
C ALA A 71 8.04 16.25 0.33
N GLN A 72 8.77 16.07 -0.79
CA GLN A 72 9.89 16.93 -1.16
C GLN A 72 9.46 18.32 -1.66
N ARG A 73 8.20 18.53 -2.06
CA ARG A 73 7.66 19.87 -2.35
C ARG A 73 7.26 20.63 -1.10
N GLN A 74 6.81 19.93 -0.04
CA GLN A 74 6.39 20.58 1.20
C GLN A 74 7.55 21.08 2.07
N THR A 75 8.72 20.46 2.03
CA THR A 75 9.90 20.94 2.77
C THR A 75 10.51 22.22 2.23
N ARG A 76 10.18 22.63 0.99
CA ARG A 76 10.70 23.88 0.40
C ARG A 76 9.86 25.13 0.71
N SER A 77 8.68 24.98 1.31
CA SER A 77 7.81 26.12 1.66
C SER A 77 7.91 26.54 3.13
N LEU A 78 8.82 25.94 3.90
CA LEU A 78 9.05 26.29 5.32
C LEU A 78 10.44 26.86 5.56
N GLU A 79 10.93 27.70 4.64
CA GLU A 79 12.10 28.55 4.90
C GLU A 79 11.61 30.00 5.02
N ILE A 80 11.00 30.32 6.17
CA ILE A 80 10.79 31.73 6.56
C ILE A 80 12.16 32.23 7.05
N PRO A 81 12.80 33.21 6.39
CA PRO A 81 14.00 33.81 6.94
C PRO A 81 13.62 34.64 8.16
N VAL A 82 13.90 34.15 9.35
CA VAL A 82 13.99 35.00 10.55
C VAL A 82 15.39 35.60 10.55
N GLY A 83 15.50 36.83 10.07
CA GLY A 83 16.63 37.72 10.31
C GLY A 83 16.14 39.15 10.22
N ALA A 84 16.61 40.11 11.00
CA ALA A 84 17.48 40.14 12.18
C ALA A 84 17.19 41.50 12.85
#